data_AF-E3NLZ5-F1
#
_entry.id   AF-E3NLZ5-F1
#
_cell.length_a   1.000
_cell.length_b   1.000
_cell.length_c   1.000
_cell.angle_alpha   90.00
_cell.angle_beta   90.00
_cell.angle_gamma   90.00
#
_symmetry.space_group_name_H-M   'P 1'
#
loop_
_entity.id
_entity.type
_entity.pdbx_description
1 polymer ?
#
loop_
_entity_poly.entity_id
_entity_poly.type
_entity_poly.pdbx_seq_one_letter_code
_entity_poly.pdbx_strand_id
1 'polypeptide(L)'
;MNRKHDNLISSESFEAVFSRYILQQHKKHTCFAREDYVRMMGEYWDEKQEIDFIQKILDDSNGQLKMYGSAQEIYQNLVLYRTFSQSHWFFKDHVFDGYYIEPDVNLSLKNEYVIHKTNIFVMLQTIIARDFPKWESTILRFILSTFLKSEEILAAHVEFVKFNETDFLNMRAEINRLLAVDHRKEEFKKLEEKMSKISYSEYRKMFESLPGIEWKQAHLVRLDIIVKSLYDQKPKNAETMSFLYHTTKATIDCFKMFMNSKPEWFLPNSENKNPLYAVRLFQDGNRRFVMKAEFFRVLNSLPSTKEPIVYKDKPDRLDTMMYEDLVLNYRARIPEIEVGLTDDWKFL
;
A
#
# COMPACT_ATOMS: atom_id res chain seq x y z
N MET A 1 18.47 -14.32 -6.31
CA MET A 1 18.66 -13.07 -7.07
C MET A 1 17.41 -12.21 -6.92
N ASN A 2 17.56 -11.13 -6.16
CA ASN A 2 16.80 -9.87 -6.11
C ASN A 2 15.58 -9.72 -7.03
N ARG A 3 14.37 -9.99 -6.54
CA ARG A 3 13.22 -9.15 -6.92
C ARG A 3 12.89 -8.28 -5.71
N LYS A 4 13.22 -7.00 -5.86
CA LYS A 4 12.92 -5.91 -4.93
C LYS A 4 11.40 -5.77 -4.82
N HIS A 5 10.97 -5.19 -3.70
CA HIS A 5 9.64 -4.65 -3.49
C HIS A 5 9.10 -3.91 -4.73
N ASP A 6 7.77 -3.84 -4.87
CA ASP A 6 7.15 -3.17 -6.00
C ASP A 6 7.34 -1.66 -5.93
N ASN A 7 8.31 -1.15 -6.70
CA ASN A 7 8.73 0.24 -6.63
C ASN A 7 8.13 1.12 -7.73
N LEU A 8 7.24 0.59 -8.58
CA LEU A 8 6.70 1.40 -9.67
C LEU A 8 5.56 2.30 -9.19
N ILE A 9 5.55 3.55 -9.63
CA ILE A 9 4.57 4.57 -9.26
C ILE A 9 3.79 5.06 -10.49
N SER A 10 2.48 5.31 -10.35
CA SER A 10 1.75 6.02 -11.40
C SER A 10 2.15 7.49 -11.47
N SER A 11 1.97 8.11 -12.63
CA SER A 11 2.17 9.55 -12.80
C SER A 11 1.38 10.37 -11.77
N GLU A 12 0.14 9.95 -11.50
CA GLU A 12 -0.79 10.64 -10.62
C GLU A 12 -0.32 10.59 -9.15
N SER A 13 0.15 9.43 -8.67
CA SER A 13 0.71 9.31 -7.32
C SER A 13 2.08 10.00 -7.21
N PHE A 14 2.89 9.99 -8.27
CA PHE A 14 4.11 10.80 -8.32
C PHE A 14 3.78 12.29 -8.12
N GLU A 15 2.78 12.82 -8.84
CA GLU A 15 2.35 14.21 -8.69
C GLU A 15 1.96 14.54 -7.24
N ALA A 16 1.20 13.64 -6.61
CA ALA A 16 0.70 13.82 -5.25
C ALA A 16 1.84 13.90 -4.23
N VAL A 17 2.83 13.01 -4.36
CA VAL A 17 4.04 13.02 -3.51
C VAL A 17 4.88 14.26 -3.79
N PHE A 18 5.21 14.52 -5.06
CA PHE A 18 6.09 15.62 -5.47
C PHE A 18 5.52 16.98 -5.06
N SER A 19 4.23 17.21 -5.33
CA SER A 19 3.56 18.47 -5.02
C SER A 19 3.43 18.75 -3.52
N ARG A 20 3.56 17.73 -2.66
CA ARG A 20 3.62 17.90 -1.21
C ARG A 20 5.04 18.13 -0.70
N TYR A 21 6.01 17.47 -1.32
CA TYR A 21 7.43 17.63 -0.99
C TYR A 21 7.93 19.05 -1.31
N ILE A 22 7.47 19.65 -2.41
CA ILE A 22 7.87 21.00 -2.80
C ILE A 22 7.13 22.06 -1.96
N LEU A 23 7.90 23.03 -1.45
CA LEU A 23 7.40 24.14 -0.64
C LEU A 23 6.39 24.97 -1.45
N GLN A 24 5.37 25.47 -0.75
CA GLN A 24 4.24 26.18 -1.36
C GLN A 24 4.68 27.33 -2.30
N GLN A 25 5.72 28.07 -1.93
CA GLN A 25 6.27 29.18 -2.72
C GLN A 25 6.90 28.76 -4.06
N HIS A 26 7.32 27.49 -4.18
CA HIS A 26 7.98 26.95 -5.37
C HIS A 26 7.06 26.12 -6.27
N LYS A 27 5.84 25.79 -5.84
CA LYS A 27 4.88 24.98 -6.63
C LYS A 27 4.51 25.57 -7.99
N LYS A 28 4.55 26.90 -8.15
CA LYS A 28 4.33 27.54 -9.45
C LYS A 28 5.39 27.19 -10.50
N HIS A 29 6.52 26.60 -10.08
CA HIS A 29 7.63 26.20 -10.94
C HIS A 29 7.65 24.69 -11.24
N THR A 30 6.68 23.92 -10.73
CA THR A 30 6.59 22.46 -10.92
C THR A 30 5.66 22.13 -12.09
N CYS A 31 5.80 22.81 -13.23
CA CYS A 31 4.82 22.72 -14.31
C CYS A 31 4.68 21.29 -14.84
N PHE A 32 3.52 20.67 -14.59
CA PHE A 32 3.13 19.40 -15.19
C PHE A 32 2.38 19.71 -16.49
N ALA A 33 3.07 19.68 -17.63
CA ALA A 33 2.38 19.86 -18.91
C ALA A 33 1.40 18.71 -19.15
N ARG A 34 0.12 19.03 -19.38
CA ARG A 34 -0.96 18.03 -19.55
C ARG A 34 -0.70 17.05 -20.69
N GLU A 35 -0.05 17.47 -21.77
CA GLU A 35 0.22 16.60 -22.92
C GLU A 35 1.26 15.51 -22.60
N ASP A 36 2.23 15.82 -21.74
CA ASP A 36 3.22 14.85 -21.26
C ASP A 36 2.56 13.84 -20.31
N TYR A 37 1.69 14.32 -19.40
CA TYR A 37 0.87 13.46 -18.57
C TYR A 37 -0.01 12.54 -19.41
N VAL A 38 -0.77 13.07 -20.37
CA VAL A 38 -1.73 12.29 -21.17
C VAL A 38 -1.07 11.16 -21.95
N ARG A 39 0.19 11.32 -22.42
CA ARG A 39 0.94 10.21 -23.04
C ARG A 39 1.39 9.14 -22.05
N MET A 40 1.56 9.50 -20.78
CA MET A 40 2.04 8.63 -19.70
C MET A 40 0.89 8.08 -18.81
N MET A 41 -0.33 8.60 -18.97
CA MET A 41 -1.56 8.13 -18.32
C MET A 41 -1.83 6.68 -18.72
N GLY A 42 -1.48 5.73 -17.87
CA GLY A 42 -1.64 4.30 -18.14
C GLY A 42 -0.46 3.47 -17.63
N GLU A 43 0.70 4.10 -17.52
CA GLU A 43 1.97 3.45 -17.25
C GLU A 43 2.38 3.63 -15.79
N TYR A 44 3.01 2.60 -15.24
CA TYR A 44 3.74 2.70 -13.98
C TYR A 44 5.20 3.00 -14.30
N TRP A 45 5.79 3.94 -13.58
CA TRP A 45 7.15 4.43 -13.80
C TRP A 45 8.14 3.64 -12.96
N ASP A 46 9.23 3.19 -13.57
CA ASP A 46 10.41 2.74 -12.85
C ASP A 46 11.29 3.91 -12.38
N GLU A 47 12.34 3.59 -11.61
CA GLU A 47 13.30 4.58 -11.10
C GLU A 47 13.84 5.50 -12.19
N LYS A 48 14.15 4.96 -13.37
CA LYS A 48 14.72 5.75 -14.45
C LYS A 48 13.69 6.74 -15.00
N GLN A 49 12.47 6.28 -15.23
CA GLN A 49 11.38 7.13 -15.71
C GLN A 49 11.04 8.24 -14.71
N GLU A 50 11.03 7.94 -13.40
CA GLU A 50 10.86 8.96 -12.36
C GLU A 50 11.98 10.02 -12.41
N ILE A 51 13.25 9.60 -12.48
CA ILE A 51 14.40 10.51 -12.53
C ILE A 51 14.38 11.37 -13.80
N ASP A 52 14.12 10.77 -14.97
CA ASP A 52 14.03 11.47 -16.25
C ASP A 52 12.92 12.54 -16.20
N PHE A 53 11.79 12.24 -15.56
CA PHE A 53 10.70 13.18 -15.38
C PHE A 53 11.04 14.31 -14.40
N ILE A 54 11.71 14.00 -13.29
CA ILE A 54 12.22 15.02 -12.36
C ILE A 54 13.21 15.96 -13.07
N GLN A 55 14.12 15.43 -13.89
CA GLN A 55 15.07 16.23 -14.64
C GLN A 55 14.37 17.22 -15.57
N LYS A 56 13.31 16.79 -16.25
CA LYS A 56 12.49 17.68 -17.08
C LYS A 56 11.86 18.81 -16.26
N ILE A 57 11.29 18.51 -15.09
CA ILE A 57 10.75 19.54 -14.18
C ILE A 57 11.85 20.55 -13.78
N LEU A 58 13.07 20.07 -13.50
CA LEU A 58 14.18 20.95 -13.15
C LEU A 58 14.59 21.87 -14.31
N ASP A 59 14.69 21.33 -15.52
CA ASP A 59 15.05 22.08 -16.73
C ASP A 59 14.02 23.19 -17.01
N ASP A 60 12.72 22.87 -16.85
CA ASP A 60 11.61 23.81 -17.04
C ASP A 60 11.44 24.81 -15.89
N SER A 61 12.08 24.58 -14.74
CA SER A 61 11.93 25.44 -13.55
C SER A 61 12.69 26.77 -13.64
N ASN A 62 13.47 27.00 -14.71
CA ASN A 62 14.39 28.14 -14.83
C ASN A 62 15.29 28.31 -13.58
N GLY A 63 15.79 27.18 -13.06
CA GLY A 63 16.67 27.12 -11.90
C GLY A 63 16.00 27.39 -10.54
N GLN A 64 14.69 27.57 -10.46
CA GLN A 64 13.98 27.88 -9.22
C GLN A 64 13.90 26.69 -8.24
N LEU A 65 14.17 25.47 -8.72
CA LEU A 65 14.18 24.26 -7.90
C LEU A 65 15.59 23.76 -7.54
N LYS A 66 16.65 24.50 -7.91
CA LYS A 66 18.05 24.09 -7.64
C LYS A 66 18.36 23.83 -6.17
N MET A 67 17.63 24.44 -5.25
CA MET A 67 17.81 24.25 -3.80
C MET A 67 17.46 22.83 -3.32
N TYR A 68 16.69 22.07 -4.11
CA TYR A 68 16.36 20.69 -3.80
C TYR A 68 17.43 19.68 -4.28
N GLY A 69 18.44 20.16 -5.01
CA GLY A 69 19.52 19.33 -5.56
C GLY A 69 19.28 18.89 -7.00
N SER A 70 20.01 17.86 -7.39
CA SER A 70 19.90 17.15 -8.67
C SER A 70 18.64 16.28 -8.75
N ALA A 71 18.29 15.82 -9.95
CA ALA A 71 17.16 14.90 -10.14
C ALA A 71 17.30 13.61 -9.32
N GLN A 72 18.52 13.09 -9.20
CA GLN A 72 18.81 11.91 -8.39
C GLN A 72 18.60 12.16 -6.88
N GLU A 73 19.06 13.30 -6.36
CA GLU A 73 18.88 13.66 -4.95
C GLU A 73 17.39 13.86 -4.62
N ILE A 74 16.65 14.52 -5.52
CA ILE A 74 15.20 14.67 -5.38
C ILE A 74 14.51 13.31 -5.39
N TYR A 75 14.83 12.42 -6.34
CA TYR A 75 14.26 11.07 -6.36
C TYR A 75 14.51 10.33 -5.04
N GLN A 76 15.75 10.32 -4.54
CA GLN A 76 16.10 9.67 -3.28
C GLN A 76 15.31 10.27 -2.09
N ASN A 77 15.17 11.59 -2.05
CA ASN A 77 14.39 12.26 -1.02
C ASN A 77 12.89 11.97 -1.13
N LEU A 78 12.34 11.86 -2.35
CA LEU A 78 10.94 11.51 -2.57
C LEU A 78 10.65 10.06 -2.18
N VAL A 79 11.58 9.14 -2.47
CA VAL A 79 11.50 7.75 -1.99
C VAL A 79 11.43 7.74 -0.47
N LEU A 80 12.37 8.42 0.21
CA LEU A 80 12.35 8.52 1.67
C LEU A 80 11.06 9.17 2.20
N TYR A 81 10.61 10.26 1.56
CA TYR A 81 9.43 11.02 1.96
C TYR A 81 8.12 10.23 1.79
N ARG A 82 8.05 9.30 0.83
CA ARG A 82 6.86 8.46 0.59
C ARG A 82 6.88 7.11 1.30
N THR A 83 8.01 6.71 1.89
CA THR A 83 8.18 5.42 2.56
C THR A 83 7.85 5.51 4.05
N PHE A 84 6.56 5.40 4.39
CA PHE A 84 6.10 5.21 5.76
C PHE A 84 4.75 4.46 5.79
N SER A 85 4.44 3.81 6.91
CA SER A 85 3.18 3.09 7.09
C SER A 85 1.96 3.99 6.82
N GLN A 86 1.03 3.54 5.97
CA GLN A 86 -0.16 4.30 5.53
C GLN A 86 0.12 5.53 4.63
N SER A 87 1.29 5.61 3.98
CA SER A 87 1.61 6.74 3.08
C SER A 87 0.57 6.95 1.98
N HIS A 88 -0.01 5.88 1.45
CA HIS A 88 -1.08 5.96 0.44
C HIS A 88 -2.32 6.70 0.91
N TRP A 89 -2.68 6.61 2.19
CA TRP A 89 -3.76 7.42 2.78
C TRP A 89 -3.36 8.88 2.92
N PHE A 90 -2.12 9.14 3.34
CA PHE A 90 -1.61 10.50 3.54
C PHE A 90 -1.55 11.28 2.24
N PHE A 91 -0.92 10.72 1.21
CA PHE A 91 -0.79 11.33 -0.11
C PHE A 91 -2.10 11.32 -0.89
N LYS A 92 -3.08 10.54 -0.43
CA LYS A 92 -4.31 10.22 -1.17
C LYS A 92 -3.94 9.60 -2.52
N ASP A 93 -2.95 8.71 -2.48
CA ASP A 93 -2.47 8.00 -3.65
C ASP A 93 -3.65 7.37 -4.36
N HIS A 94 -3.53 7.30 -5.69
CA HIS A 94 -4.60 6.69 -6.44
C HIS A 94 -4.75 5.23 -5.97
N VAL A 95 -6.00 4.85 -5.72
CA VAL A 95 -6.43 3.47 -5.41
C VAL A 95 -5.94 2.40 -6.40
N PHE A 96 -5.37 2.82 -7.52
CA PHE A 96 -4.82 2.00 -8.58
C PHE A 96 -3.41 1.53 -8.29
N ASP A 97 -2.67 2.30 -7.51
CA ASP A 97 -1.28 2.01 -7.24
C ASP A 97 -1.10 0.94 -6.18
N GLY A 98 -0.01 0.19 -6.31
CA GLY A 98 0.45 -0.67 -5.24
C GLY A 98 0.87 0.11 -4.01
N TYR A 99 1.10 -0.61 -2.92
CA TYR A 99 1.82 -0.10 -1.77
C TYR A 99 3.30 0.10 -2.14
N TYR A 100 3.88 1.25 -1.79
CA TYR A 100 5.27 1.61 -2.13
C TYR A 100 6.29 1.35 -1.03
N ILE A 101 5.86 0.69 0.04
CA ILE A 101 6.65 0.53 1.27
C ILE A 101 7.00 -0.92 1.47
N GLU A 102 8.17 -1.20 2.03
CA GLU A 102 8.45 -2.55 2.49
C GLU A 102 7.62 -2.86 3.74
N PRO A 103 7.10 -4.08 3.89
CA PRO A 103 6.36 -4.45 5.08
C PRO A 103 7.30 -4.49 6.27
N ASP A 104 7.00 -3.68 7.29
CA ASP A 104 7.81 -3.59 8.50
C ASP A 104 7.21 -4.40 9.66
N VAL A 105 8.05 -5.19 10.32
CA VAL A 105 7.75 -5.99 11.52
C VAL A 105 8.60 -5.44 12.66
N ASN A 106 7.93 -4.96 13.69
CA ASN A 106 8.54 -4.23 14.79
C ASN A 106 8.76 -5.18 15.98
N LEU A 107 9.86 -4.99 16.70
CA LEU A 107 10.09 -5.65 17.99
C LEU A 107 9.54 -4.77 19.11
N SER A 108 8.70 -5.34 19.95
CA SER A 108 8.18 -4.62 21.11
C SER A 108 9.16 -4.57 22.28
N LEU A 109 8.92 -3.65 23.21
CA LEU A 109 9.63 -3.61 24.50
C LEU A 109 9.39 -4.86 25.37
N LYS A 110 8.42 -5.73 25.02
CA LYS A 110 8.20 -7.02 25.68
C LYS A 110 8.81 -8.19 24.89
N ASN A 111 9.67 -7.91 23.91
CA ASN A 111 10.31 -8.89 23.02
C ASN A 111 9.31 -9.71 22.18
N GLU A 112 8.19 -9.11 21.81
CA GLU A 112 7.21 -9.73 20.91
C GLU A 112 7.31 -9.06 19.53
N TYR A 113 7.27 -9.86 18.46
CA TYR A 113 7.15 -9.31 17.12
C TYR A 113 5.72 -8.86 16.88
N VAL A 114 5.56 -7.62 16.43
CA VAL A 114 4.27 -7.02 16.10
C VAL A 114 4.31 -6.41 14.71
N ILE A 115 3.19 -6.46 14.01
CA ILE A 115 3.06 -5.87 12.70
C ILE A 115 1.87 -4.91 12.69
N HIS A 116 2.06 -3.76 12.05
CA HIS A 116 0.99 -2.83 11.79
C HIS A 116 0.00 -3.45 10.80
N LYS A 117 -1.31 -3.44 11.08
CA LYS A 117 -2.30 -4.17 10.27
C LYS A 117 -2.30 -3.75 8.80
N THR A 118 -2.11 -2.47 8.47
CA THR A 118 -1.94 -2.03 7.06
C THR A 118 -0.74 -2.72 6.39
N ASN A 119 0.35 -2.98 7.12
CA ASN A 119 1.54 -3.63 6.55
C ASN A 119 1.28 -5.10 6.20
N ILE A 120 0.20 -5.70 6.70
CA ILE A 120 -0.23 -7.04 6.27
C ILE A 120 -0.68 -6.99 4.80
N PHE A 121 -1.41 -5.96 4.36
CA PHE A 121 -1.78 -5.77 2.96
C PHE A 121 -0.55 -5.56 2.06
N VAL A 122 0.46 -4.86 2.57
CA VAL A 122 1.76 -4.71 1.92
C VAL A 122 2.47 -6.06 1.76
N MET A 123 2.44 -6.91 2.80
CA MET A 123 2.97 -8.28 2.72
C MET A 123 2.22 -9.12 1.67
N LEU A 124 0.89 -9.03 1.63
CA LEU A 124 0.07 -9.71 0.62
C LEU A 124 0.50 -9.31 -0.79
N GLN A 125 0.65 -8.01 -1.06
CA GLN A 125 1.17 -7.51 -2.33
C GLN A 125 2.57 -8.05 -2.62
N THR A 126 3.46 -8.01 -1.63
CA THR A 126 4.86 -8.43 -1.77
C THR A 126 4.98 -9.91 -2.12
N ILE A 127 4.15 -10.77 -1.51
CA ILE A 127 4.09 -12.20 -1.84
C ILE A 127 3.74 -12.37 -3.32
N ILE A 128 2.74 -11.65 -3.82
CA ILE A 128 2.37 -11.73 -5.23
C ILE A 128 3.51 -11.23 -6.12
N ALA A 129 4.06 -10.06 -5.81
CA ALA A 129 5.12 -9.43 -6.59
C ALA A 129 6.36 -10.32 -6.74
N ARG A 130 6.70 -11.05 -5.67
CA ARG A 130 7.84 -11.95 -5.64
C ARG A 130 7.58 -13.28 -6.33
N ASP A 131 6.43 -13.89 -6.05
CA ASP A 131 6.19 -15.29 -6.41
C ASP A 131 5.49 -15.47 -7.76
N PHE A 132 4.96 -14.38 -8.32
CA PHE A 132 4.27 -14.43 -9.61
C PHE A 132 5.14 -13.83 -10.71
N PRO A 133 5.59 -14.64 -11.68
CA PRO A 133 6.43 -14.16 -12.78
C PRO A 133 5.80 -13.01 -13.58
N LYS A 134 4.45 -12.94 -13.65
CA LYS A 134 3.70 -11.93 -14.41
C LYS A 134 3.13 -10.77 -13.57
N TRP A 135 3.61 -10.54 -12.33
CA TRP A 135 3.20 -9.35 -11.55
C TRP A 135 3.52 -8.01 -12.25
N GLU A 136 4.47 -8.02 -13.18
CA GLU A 136 4.77 -6.89 -14.07
C GLU A 136 3.57 -6.52 -14.99
N SER A 137 2.54 -7.36 -15.06
CA SER A 137 1.32 -7.04 -15.80
C SER A 137 0.52 -5.92 -15.13
N THR A 138 0.36 -4.80 -15.86
CA THR A 138 -0.39 -3.61 -15.45
C THR A 138 -1.80 -3.95 -14.95
N ILE A 139 -2.52 -4.90 -15.58
CA ILE A 139 -3.88 -5.27 -15.18
C ILE A 139 -3.92 -6.05 -13.87
N LEU A 140 -3.00 -7.01 -13.68
CA LEU A 140 -2.92 -7.80 -12.44
C LEU A 140 -2.66 -6.88 -11.25
N ARG A 141 -1.64 -6.04 -11.37
CA ARG A 141 -1.28 -5.03 -10.37
C ARG A 141 -2.47 -4.12 -10.07
N PHE A 142 -3.03 -3.48 -11.09
CA PHE A 142 -4.17 -2.58 -10.93
C PHE A 142 -5.33 -3.22 -10.16
N ILE A 143 -5.73 -4.43 -10.54
CA ILE A 143 -6.87 -5.10 -9.90
C ILE A 143 -6.55 -5.51 -8.47
N LEU A 144 -5.37 -6.11 -8.24
CA LEU A 144 -5.00 -6.63 -6.93
C LEU A 144 -4.73 -5.49 -5.94
N SER A 145 -4.13 -4.39 -6.37
CA SER A 145 -4.00 -3.17 -5.57
C SER A 145 -5.36 -2.54 -5.26
N THR A 146 -6.28 -2.49 -6.24
CA THR A 146 -7.64 -2.01 -6.02
C THR A 146 -8.38 -2.87 -5.00
N PHE A 147 -8.27 -4.20 -5.12
CA PHE A 147 -8.86 -5.16 -4.17
C PHE A 147 -8.30 -5.00 -2.75
N LEU A 148 -6.97 -5.01 -2.60
CA LEU A 148 -6.34 -4.89 -1.28
C LEU A 148 -6.73 -3.57 -0.60
N LYS A 149 -6.73 -2.46 -1.36
CA LYS A 149 -7.16 -1.15 -0.84
C LYS A 149 -8.65 -1.07 -0.54
N SER A 150 -9.52 -1.83 -1.21
CA SER A 150 -10.95 -1.88 -0.86
C SER A 150 -11.23 -2.70 0.40
N GLU A 151 -10.40 -3.69 0.70
CA GLU A 151 -10.49 -4.48 1.94
C GLU A 151 -9.80 -3.78 3.14
N GLU A 152 -8.96 -2.77 2.89
CA GLU A 152 -8.28 -2.00 3.93
C GLU A 152 -9.21 -0.97 4.60
N ILE A 153 -10.15 -1.45 5.41
CA ILE A 153 -11.09 -0.63 6.20
C ILE A 153 -10.44 0.07 7.41
N LEU A 154 -9.10 0.06 7.50
CA LEU A 154 -8.31 0.49 8.66
C LEU A 154 -7.79 1.94 8.57
N ALA A 155 -8.22 2.70 7.56
CA ALA A 155 -7.67 4.01 7.19
C ALA A 155 -7.48 5.04 8.33
N ALA A 156 -8.25 4.93 9.43
CA ALA A 156 -8.20 5.86 10.56
C ALA A 156 -7.47 5.32 11.81
N HIS A 157 -7.02 4.06 11.79
CA HIS A 157 -6.59 3.33 12.97
C HIS A 157 -5.14 2.85 12.80
N VAL A 158 -4.25 3.32 13.68
CA VAL A 158 -2.91 2.73 13.83
C VAL A 158 -3.07 1.58 14.79
N GLU A 159 -3.16 0.37 14.25
CA GLU A 159 -3.42 -0.86 14.99
C GLU A 159 -2.44 -1.95 14.64
N PHE A 160 -2.19 -2.83 15.60
CA PHE A 160 -1.18 -3.87 15.49
C PHE A 160 -1.76 -5.23 15.82
N VAL A 161 -1.07 -6.27 15.36
CA VAL A 161 -1.27 -7.65 15.77
C VAL A 161 0.08 -8.28 16.06
N LYS A 162 0.08 -9.36 16.84
CA LYS A 162 1.28 -10.19 16.99
C LYS A 162 1.64 -10.81 15.65
N PHE A 163 2.91 -10.70 15.30
CA PHE A 163 3.43 -11.26 14.07
C PHE A 163 3.89 -12.70 14.30
N ASN A 164 3.40 -13.62 13.47
CA ASN A 164 3.86 -14.99 13.42
C ASN A 164 4.25 -15.32 11.97
N GLU A 165 5.55 -15.51 11.73
CA GLU A 165 6.08 -15.81 10.40
C GLU A 165 5.45 -17.08 9.79
N THR A 166 5.10 -18.06 10.63
CA THR A 166 4.49 -19.34 10.18
C THR A 166 3.16 -19.10 9.46
N ASP A 167 2.35 -18.14 9.91
CA ASP A 167 1.07 -17.83 9.27
C ASP A 167 1.27 -17.31 7.83
N PHE A 168 2.30 -16.48 7.60
CA PHE A 168 2.63 -15.97 6.26
C PHE A 168 3.30 -17.02 5.38
N LEU A 169 4.12 -17.90 5.94
CA LEU A 169 4.68 -19.04 5.20
C LEU A 169 3.56 -19.98 4.72
N ASN A 170 2.58 -20.26 5.58
CA ASN A 170 1.41 -21.09 5.23
C ASN A 170 0.55 -20.41 4.16
N MET A 171 0.30 -19.11 4.29
CA MET A 171 -0.43 -18.34 3.28
C MET A 171 0.30 -18.35 1.93
N ARG A 172 1.61 -18.09 1.92
CA ARG A 172 2.43 -18.15 0.71
C ARG A 172 2.39 -19.53 0.05
N ALA A 173 2.45 -20.59 0.85
CA ALA A 173 2.30 -21.96 0.35
C ALA A 173 0.92 -22.22 -0.27
N GLU A 174 -0.15 -21.72 0.37
CA GLU A 174 -1.51 -21.84 -0.15
C GLU A 174 -1.72 -21.06 -1.45
N ILE A 175 -1.20 -19.83 -1.52
CA ILE A 175 -1.16 -19.02 -2.74
C ILE A 175 -0.44 -19.81 -3.83
N ASN A 176 0.78 -20.30 -3.58
CA ASN A 176 1.53 -21.09 -4.57
C ASN A 176 0.78 -22.36 -5.00
N ARG A 177 0.09 -23.04 -4.08
CA ARG A 177 -0.73 -24.23 -4.40
C ARG A 177 -1.91 -23.89 -5.30
N LEU A 178 -2.62 -22.80 -5.03
CA LEU A 178 -3.76 -22.34 -5.82
C LEU A 178 -3.36 -21.83 -7.20
N LEU A 179 -2.13 -21.35 -7.35
CA LEU A 179 -1.60 -20.87 -8.62
C LEU A 179 -0.92 -21.94 -9.45
N ALA A 180 -0.43 -23.00 -8.81
CA ALA A 180 0.11 -24.17 -9.48
C ALA A 180 -0.95 -24.98 -10.25
N VAL A 181 -2.18 -24.46 -10.38
CA VAL A 181 -3.23 -25.04 -11.23
C VAL A 181 -2.68 -25.22 -12.65
N ASP A 182 -2.67 -26.48 -13.07
CA ASP A 182 -2.22 -26.89 -14.39
C ASP A 182 -3.07 -26.20 -15.47
N HIS A 183 -2.46 -25.27 -16.22
CA HIS A 183 -3.06 -24.56 -17.34
C HIS A 183 -3.50 -25.49 -18.49
N ARG A 184 -3.17 -26.79 -18.42
CA ARG A 184 -3.65 -27.82 -19.35
C ARG A 184 -5.02 -28.39 -18.97
N LYS A 185 -5.58 -28.01 -17.82
CA LYS A 185 -6.93 -28.45 -17.38
C LYS A 185 -8.02 -27.94 -18.33
N GLU A 186 -9.05 -28.76 -18.47
CA GLU A 186 -10.22 -28.51 -19.32
C GLU A 186 -10.90 -27.15 -19.03
N GLU A 187 -10.92 -26.72 -17.77
CA GLU A 187 -11.49 -25.43 -17.35
C GLU A 187 -10.74 -24.24 -17.96
N PHE A 188 -9.41 -24.32 -18.02
CA PHE A 188 -8.58 -23.25 -18.62
C PHE A 188 -8.78 -23.19 -20.13
N LYS A 189 -8.84 -24.35 -20.80
CA LYS A 189 -9.12 -24.43 -22.25
C LYS A 189 -10.49 -23.84 -22.59
N LYS A 190 -11.52 -24.17 -21.80
CA LYS A 190 -12.86 -23.57 -21.96
C LYS A 190 -12.84 -22.06 -21.78
N LEU A 191 -12.05 -21.55 -20.83
CA LEU A 191 -11.88 -20.12 -20.63
C LEU A 191 -11.19 -19.46 -21.84
N GLU A 192 -10.12 -20.06 -22.36
CA GLU A 192 -9.42 -19.62 -23.57
C GLU A 192 -10.32 -19.59 -24.81
N GLU A 193 -11.06 -20.67 -25.06
CA GLU A 193 -12.03 -20.73 -26.15
C GLU A 193 -13.09 -19.64 -26.00
N LYS A 194 -13.59 -19.39 -24.79
CA LYS A 194 -14.52 -18.30 -24.50
C LYS A 194 -13.87 -16.95 -24.80
N MET A 195 -12.70 -16.67 -24.24
CA MET A 195 -11.97 -15.39 -24.40
C MET A 195 -11.66 -15.08 -25.88
N SER A 196 -11.43 -16.10 -26.70
CA SER A 196 -11.19 -15.92 -28.14
C SER A 196 -12.41 -15.41 -28.93
N LYS A 197 -13.63 -15.63 -28.42
CA LYS A 197 -14.90 -15.37 -29.13
C LYS A 197 -15.66 -14.17 -28.61
N ILE A 198 -15.44 -13.77 -27.35
CA ILE A 198 -16.24 -12.71 -26.72
C ILE A 198 -15.95 -11.31 -27.25
N SER A 199 -16.96 -10.45 -27.19
CA SER A 199 -16.86 -9.03 -27.47
C SER A 199 -16.05 -8.30 -26.39
N TYR A 200 -15.56 -7.10 -26.73
CA TYR A 200 -14.90 -6.22 -25.76
C TYR A 200 -15.77 -5.95 -24.52
N SER A 201 -17.08 -5.72 -24.73
CA SER A 201 -18.03 -5.44 -23.65
C SER A 201 -18.15 -6.62 -22.67
N GLU A 202 -18.25 -7.84 -23.18
CA GLU A 202 -18.27 -9.05 -22.34
C GLU A 202 -16.93 -9.26 -21.63
N TYR A 203 -15.83 -9.00 -22.33
CA TYR A 203 -14.48 -9.09 -21.76
C TYR A 203 -14.31 -8.15 -20.57
N ARG A 204 -14.68 -6.87 -20.73
CA ARG A 204 -14.66 -5.86 -19.66
C ARG A 204 -15.52 -6.26 -18.47
N LYS A 205 -16.75 -6.75 -18.71
CA LYS A 205 -17.66 -7.22 -17.66
C LYS A 205 -17.09 -8.35 -16.82
N MET A 206 -16.27 -9.24 -17.40
CA MET A 206 -15.64 -10.31 -16.64
C MET A 206 -14.75 -9.75 -15.52
N PHE A 207 -13.91 -8.76 -15.82
CA PHE A 207 -13.04 -8.12 -14.82
C PHE A 207 -13.83 -7.28 -13.82
N GLU A 208 -14.86 -6.55 -14.27
CA GLU A 208 -15.75 -5.81 -13.36
C GLU A 208 -16.48 -6.72 -12.37
N SER A 209 -16.77 -7.96 -12.78
CA SER A 209 -17.46 -8.94 -11.94
C SER A 209 -16.57 -9.66 -10.91
N LEU A 210 -15.28 -9.32 -10.83
CA LEU A 210 -14.38 -9.91 -9.83
C LEU A 210 -14.87 -9.58 -8.41
N PRO A 211 -14.92 -10.57 -7.50
CA PRO A 211 -15.61 -10.41 -6.23
C PRO A 211 -14.81 -9.56 -5.24
N GLY A 212 -15.48 -8.70 -4.47
CA GLY A 212 -14.87 -7.92 -3.38
C GLY A 212 -14.19 -6.62 -3.81
N ILE A 213 -14.42 -6.18 -5.05
CA ILE A 213 -13.94 -4.88 -5.50
C ILE A 213 -15.12 -3.92 -5.58
N GLU A 214 -15.06 -2.84 -4.80
CA GLU A 214 -15.96 -1.70 -4.96
C GLU A 214 -15.44 -0.79 -6.08
N TRP A 215 -15.97 -0.98 -7.28
CA TRP A 215 -15.56 -0.19 -8.45
C TRP A 215 -16.11 1.23 -8.38
N LYS A 216 -15.24 2.21 -8.15
CA LYS A 216 -15.56 3.64 -8.30
C LYS A 216 -15.42 4.07 -9.75
N GLN A 217 -16.05 5.18 -10.13
CA GLN A 217 -16.04 5.67 -11.52
C GLN A 217 -14.63 5.83 -12.09
N ALA A 218 -13.69 6.37 -11.30
CA ALA A 218 -12.30 6.49 -11.71
C ALA A 218 -11.67 5.11 -12.01
N HIS A 219 -12.00 4.09 -11.22
CA HIS A 219 -11.51 2.72 -11.42
C HIS A 219 -12.02 2.15 -12.74
N LEU A 220 -13.30 2.38 -13.05
CA LEU A 220 -13.92 1.89 -14.27
C LEU A 220 -13.30 2.52 -15.52
N VAL A 221 -12.93 3.80 -15.47
CA VAL A 221 -12.22 4.49 -16.56
C VAL A 221 -10.83 3.89 -16.77
N ARG A 222 -10.07 3.68 -15.69
CA ARG A 222 -8.71 3.11 -15.79
C ARG A 222 -8.74 1.64 -16.22
N LEU A 223 -9.70 0.87 -15.71
CA LEU A 223 -9.93 -0.51 -16.13
C LEU A 223 -10.24 -0.57 -17.63
N ASP A 224 -11.09 0.33 -18.15
CA ASP A 224 -11.41 0.40 -19.58
C ASP A 224 -10.16 0.64 -20.44
N ILE A 225 -9.31 1.59 -20.06
CA ILE A 225 -8.05 1.88 -20.77
C ILE A 225 -7.15 0.63 -20.82
N ILE A 226 -6.92 0.00 -19.66
CA ILE A 226 -6.03 -1.17 -19.56
C ILE A 226 -6.61 -2.36 -20.32
N VAL A 227 -7.89 -2.66 -20.13
CA VAL A 227 -8.57 -3.80 -20.73
C VAL A 227 -8.70 -3.63 -22.25
N LYS A 228 -8.92 -2.42 -22.74
CA LYS A 228 -8.96 -2.12 -24.17
C LYS A 228 -7.61 -2.32 -24.83
N SER A 229 -6.55 -1.78 -24.22
CA SER A 229 -5.17 -2.06 -24.65
C SER A 229 -4.91 -3.57 -24.67
N LEU A 230 -5.37 -4.27 -23.63
CA LEU A 230 -5.54 -5.74 -23.54
C LEU A 230 -6.07 -6.37 -24.83
N TYR A 231 -7.31 -6.01 -25.13
CA TYR A 231 -8.15 -6.63 -26.13
C TYR A 231 -7.69 -6.37 -27.57
N ASP A 232 -7.09 -5.21 -27.82
CA ASP A 232 -6.70 -4.75 -29.15
C ASP A 232 -5.35 -5.35 -29.62
N GLN A 233 -4.58 -6.00 -28.75
CA GLN A 233 -3.34 -6.70 -29.13
C GLN A 233 -3.62 -7.81 -30.15
N LYS A 234 -2.91 -7.79 -31.30
CA LYS A 234 -3.07 -8.75 -32.40
C LYS A 234 -1.86 -9.70 -32.55
N PRO A 235 -2.10 -11.02 -32.78
CA PRO A 235 -3.38 -11.70 -32.67
C PRO A 235 -3.90 -11.63 -31.22
N LYS A 236 -5.23 -11.65 -31.04
CA LYS A 236 -5.83 -11.66 -29.69
C LYS A 236 -5.22 -12.80 -28.90
N ASN A 237 -4.45 -12.47 -27.87
CA ASN A 237 -3.73 -13.45 -27.08
C ASN A 237 -4.66 -14.05 -26.02
N ALA A 238 -5.65 -14.84 -26.49
CA ALA A 238 -6.69 -15.43 -25.65
C ALA A 238 -6.09 -16.24 -24.48
N GLU A 239 -4.99 -16.96 -24.72
CA GLU A 239 -4.24 -17.69 -23.68
C GLU A 239 -3.75 -16.75 -22.57
N THR A 240 -3.03 -15.68 -22.94
CA THR A 240 -2.52 -14.70 -21.96
C THR A 240 -3.66 -14.04 -21.20
N MET A 241 -4.76 -13.73 -21.88
CA MET A 241 -5.91 -13.08 -21.28
C MET A 241 -6.65 -14.00 -20.30
N SER A 242 -6.85 -15.26 -20.68
CA SER A 242 -7.38 -16.31 -19.80
C SER A 242 -6.49 -16.52 -18.59
N PHE A 243 -5.16 -16.54 -18.80
CA PHE A 243 -4.19 -16.63 -17.74
C PHE A 243 -4.34 -15.46 -16.76
N LEU A 244 -4.32 -14.22 -17.24
CA LEU A 244 -4.43 -13.04 -16.40
C LEU A 244 -5.74 -13.04 -15.60
N TYR A 245 -6.88 -13.31 -16.24
CA TYR A 245 -8.18 -13.38 -15.56
C TYR A 245 -8.22 -14.49 -14.50
N HIS A 246 -7.85 -15.71 -14.88
CA HIS A 246 -7.87 -16.87 -13.99
C HIS A 246 -6.97 -16.65 -12.78
N THR A 247 -5.74 -16.20 -13.01
CA THR A 247 -4.77 -15.91 -11.95
C THR A 247 -5.27 -14.80 -11.04
N THR A 248 -5.78 -13.68 -11.59
CA THR A 248 -6.34 -12.59 -10.78
C THR A 248 -7.46 -13.10 -9.86
N LYS A 249 -8.41 -13.86 -10.42
CA LYS A 249 -9.54 -14.40 -9.66
C LYS A 249 -9.08 -15.35 -8.55
N ALA A 250 -8.19 -16.29 -8.88
CA ALA A 250 -7.67 -17.26 -7.91
C ALA A 250 -6.93 -16.57 -6.76
N THR A 251 -6.16 -15.51 -7.05
CA THR A 251 -5.47 -14.72 -6.02
C THR A 251 -6.47 -14.00 -5.10
N ILE A 252 -7.50 -13.36 -5.65
CA ILE A 252 -8.55 -12.70 -4.86
C ILE A 252 -9.26 -13.72 -3.96
N ASP A 253 -9.64 -14.88 -4.50
CA ASP A 253 -10.31 -15.93 -3.72
C ASP A 253 -9.41 -16.42 -2.58
N CYS A 254 -8.11 -16.61 -2.83
CA CYS A 254 -7.14 -16.98 -1.81
C CYS A 254 -7.03 -15.94 -0.69
N PHE A 255 -6.93 -14.66 -1.05
CA PHE A 255 -6.86 -13.58 -0.07
C PHE A 255 -8.11 -13.51 0.79
N LYS A 256 -9.30 -13.65 0.20
CA LYS A 256 -10.53 -13.71 0.97
C LYS A 256 -10.57 -14.89 1.94
N MET A 257 -10.13 -16.07 1.50
CA MET A 257 -10.03 -17.23 2.39
C MET A 257 -9.08 -16.94 3.57
N PHE A 258 -7.93 -16.32 3.30
CA PHE A 258 -6.98 -15.97 4.35
C PHE A 258 -7.55 -14.90 5.30
N MET A 259 -8.12 -13.82 4.78
CA MET A 259 -8.73 -12.74 5.55
C MET A 259 -9.84 -13.26 6.46
N ASN A 260 -10.70 -14.14 5.95
CA ASN A 260 -11.77 -14.78 6.73
C ASN A 260 -11.23 -15.75 7.80
N SER A 261 -10.06 -16.33 7.60
CA SER A 261 -9.43 -17.24 8.57
C SER A 261 -8.74 -16.51 9.73
N LYS A 262 -8.43 -15.22 9.54
CA LYS A 262 -7.72 -14.36 10.49
C LYS A 262 -8.38 -12.97 10.59
N PRO A 263 -9.67 -12.88 10.95
CA PRO A 263 -10.38 -11.60 11.00
C PRO A 263 -9.69 -10.57 11.91
N GLU A 264 -9.00 -11.02 12.96
CA GLU A 264 -8.25 -10.18 13.89
C GLU A 264 -7.11 -9.36 13.24
N TRP A 265 -6.64 -9.76 12.05
CA TRP A 265 -5.59 -9.07 11.28
C TRP A 265 -6.15 -7.98 10.36
N PHE A 266 -7.41 -8.11 9.94
CA PHE A 266 -8.00 -7.27 8.88
C PHE A 266 -9.13 -6.38 9.39
N LEU A 267 -9.79 -6.75 10.48
CA LEU A 267 -10.85 -5.95 11.10
C LEU A 267 -10.28 -4.99 12.17
N PRO A 268 -10.93 -3.84 12.40
CA PRO A 268 -10.58 -2.92 13.49
C PRO A 268 -10.59 -3.59 14.87
N ASN A 269 -9.80 -3.06 15.80
CA ASN A 269 -9.72 -3.58 17.17
C ASN A 269 -11.07 -3.55 17.90
N SER A 270 -11.99 -2.67 17.52
CA SER A 270 -13.37 -2.63 18.05
C SER A 270 -14.20 -3.89 17.73
N GLU A 271 -13.83 -4.61 16.67
CA GLU A 271 -14.49 -5.86 16.25
C GLU A 271 -13.73 -7.10 16.71
N ASN A 272 -12.55 -6.91 17.30
CA ASN A 272 -11.68 -7.99 17.71
C ASN A 272 -11.97 -8.42 19.15
N LYS A 273 -12.03 -9.73 19.42
CA LYS A 273 -12.30 -10.27 20.77
C LYS A 273 -11.15 -10.00 21.74
N ASN A 274 -9.91 -10.06 21.24
CA ASN A 274 -8.68 -9.88 22.01
C ASN A 274 -7.74 -8.91 21.27
N PRO A 275 -8.08 -7.61 21.22
CA PRO A 275 -7.28 -6.63 20.50
C PRO A 275 -5.89 -6.46 21.17
N LEU A 276 -4.88 -6.25 20.34
CA LEU A 276 -3.57 -5.80 20.81
C LEU A 276 -3.58 -4.27 20.88
N TYR A 277 -3.46 -3.73 22.09
CA TYR A 277 -3.29 -2.30 22.31
C TYR A 277 -1.80 -1.99 22.17
N ALA A 278 -1.43 -1.28 21.12
CA ALA A 278 -0.02 -0.99 20.84
C ALA A 278 0.18 0.44 20.36
N VAL A 279 1.34 1.01 20.68
CA VAL A 279 1.79 2.32 20.21
C VAL A 279 3.19 2.21 19.64
N ARG A 280 3.48 3.08 18.66
CA ARG A 280 4.81 3.25 18.09
C ARG A 280 5.70 4.06 19.01
N LEU A 281 6.91 3.56 19.22
CA LEU A 281 8.00 4.22 19.90
C LEU A 281 9.04 4.64 18.87
N PHE A 282 9.14 5.94 18.67
CA PHE A 282 10.09 6.55 17.76
C PHE A 282 11.39 6.83 18.51
N GLN A 283 12.50 6.74 17.79
CA GLN A 283 13.82 7.00 18.33
C GLN A 283 14.59 7.99 17.44
N ASP A 284 15.10 9.05 18.07
CA ASP A 284 15.99 10.05 17.45
C ASP A 284 17.26 10.15 18.31
N GLY A 285 18.33 9.51 17.85
CA GLY A 285 19.55 9.32 18.62
C GLY A 285 19.26 8.62 19.96
N ASN A 286 19.47 9.34 21.07
CA ASN A 286 19.21 8.84 22.43
C ASN A 286 17.81 9.20 22.95
N ARG A 287 17.01 9.93 22.18
CA ARG A 287 15.66 10.36 22.57
C ARG A 287 14.65 9.35 22.06
N ARG A 288 13.69 8.98 22.92
CA ARG A 288 12.57 8.11 22.54
C ARG A 288 11.27 8.79 22.88
N PHE A 289 10.29 8.71 21.98
CA PHE A 289 9.01 9.38 22.17
C PHE A 289 7.89 8.65 21.44
N VAL A 290 6.66 8.94 21.86
CA VAL A 290 5.43 8.46 21.22
C VAL A 290 4.62 9.63 20.70
N MET A 291 3.74 9.39 19.73
CA MET A 291 2.75 10.36 19.27
C MET A 291 1.62 10.46 20.30
N LYS A 292 1.32 11.67 20.81
CA LYS A 292 0.31 11.83 21.87
C LYS A 292 -1.07 11.42 21.42
N ALA A 293 -1.50 11.84 20.23
CA ALA A 293 -2.82 11.45 19.71
C ALA A 293 -2.96 9.93 19.56
N GLU A 294 -1.91 9.24 19.11
CA GLU A 294 -1.89 7.78 19.04
C GLU A 294 -1.97 7.15 20.45
N PHE A 295 -1.15 7.62 21.38
CA PHE A 295 -1.12 7.11 22.75
C PHE A 295 -2.46 7.28 23.48
N PHE A 296 -3.03 8.48 23.47
CA PHE A 296 -4.31 8.72 24.16
C PHE A 296 -5.48 7.98 23.51
N ARG A 297 -5.45 7.79 22.18
CA ARG A 297 -6.44 6.95 21.50
C ARG A 297 -6.37 5.51 22.02
N VAL A 298 -5.18 4.93 22.08
CA VAL A 298 -4.98 3.55 22.59
C VAL A 298 -5.34 3.45 24.07
N LEU A 299 -4.92 4.41 24.89
CA LEU A 299 -5.22 4.48 26.31
C LEU A 299 -6.74 4.48 26.56
N ASN A 300 -7.49 5.26 25.79
CA ASN A 300 -8.95 5.35 25.90
C ASN A 300 -9.68 4.08 25.43
N SER A 301 -9.02 3.24 24.64
CA SER A 301 -9.56 1.95 24.21
C SER A 301 -9.31 0.82 25.22
N LEU A 302 -8.50 1.03 26.26
CA LEU A 302 -8.24 0.00 27.26
C LEU A 302 -9.50 -0.32 28.08
N PRO A 303 -9.78 -1.60 28.38
CA PRO A 303 -10.93 -1.99 29.22
C PRO A 303 -10.87 -1.41 30.64
N SER A 304 -9.66 -1.12 31.11
CA SER A 304 -9.38 -0.60 32.44
C SER A 304 -9.52 0.93 32.52
N THR A 305 -9.76 1.62 31.41
CA THR A 305 -9.95 3.08 31.35
C THR A 305 -11.41 3.42 31.64
N LYS A 306 -11.64 4.11 32.76
CA LYS A 306 -12.99 4.53 33.20
C LYS A 306 -13.37 5.92 32.70
N GLU A 307 -12.39 6.82 32.61
CA GLU A 307 -12.58 8.21 32.19
C GLU A 307 -11.66 8.51 31.00
N PRO A 308 -12.23 8.70 29.79
CA PRO A 308 -11.44 8.97 28.60
C PRO A 308 -10.73 10.33 28.67
N ILE A 309 -9.46 10.36 28.27
CA ILE A 309 -8.70 11.60 28.13
C ILE A 309 -8.87 12.10 26.70
N VAL A 310 -9.58 13.22 26.52
CA VAL A 310 -9.75 13.82 25.19
C VAL A 310 -8.48 14.56 24.80
N TYR A 311 -7.79 14.05 23.80
CA TYR A 311 -6.61 14.68 23.20
C TYR A 311 -6.78 14.84 21.69
N LYS A 312 -6.43 16.00 21.16
CA LYS A 312 -6.34 16.25 19.72
C LYS A 312 -5.10 17.06 19.44
N ASP A 313 -4.36 16.66 18.41
CA ASP A 313 -3.26 17.45 17.86
C ASP A 313 -3.79 18.79 17.35
N LYS A 314 -2.90 19.78 17.29
CA LYS A 314 -3.20 21.05 16.62
C LYS A 314 -3.19 20.81 15.10
N PRO A 315 -3.99 21.56 14.31
CA PRO A 315 -4.09 21.34 12.87
C PRO A 315 -2.76 21.41 12.11
N ASP A 316 -1.80 22.16 12.64
CA ASP A 316 -0.50 22.46 12.05
C ASP A 316 0.67 21.75 12.75
N ARG A 317 0.41 20.96 13.79
CA ARG A 317 1.48 20.36 14.60
C ARG A 317 1.07 19.04 15.22
N LEU A 318 1.89 18.03 14.98
CA LEU A 318 1.83 16.76 15.70
C LEU A 318 2.58 16.88 17.02
N ASP A 319 1.94 16.48 18.11
CA ASP A 319 2.53 16.57 19.43
C ASP A 319 3.06 15.20 19.91
N THR A 320 4.22 15.23 20.55
CA THR A 320 4.91 14.04 21.06
C THR A 320 5.01 14.06 22.59
N MET A 321 5.28 12.89 23.17
CA MET A 321 5.59 12.70 24.59
C MET A 321 6.85 11.85 24.71
N MET A 322 7.82 12.29 25.49
CA MET A 322 9.03 11.50 25.77
C MET A 322 8.65 10.20 26.47
N TYR A 323 9.36 9.12 26.15
CA TYR A 323 9.09 7.81 26.74
C TYR A 323 9.28 7.83 28.26
N GLU A 324 10.25 8.58 28.75
CA GLU A 324 10.52 8.76 30.17
C GLU A 324 9.34 9.44 30.89
N ASP A 325 8.73 10.45 30.27
CA ASP A 325 7.52 11.12 30.79
C ASP A 325 6.32 10.19 30.76
N LEU A 326 6.20 9.36 29.71
CA LEU A 326 5.16 8.34 29.60
C LEU A 326 5.28 7.32 30.74
N VAL A 327 6.49 6.84 31.05
CA VAL A 327 6.77 5.94 32.18
C VAL A 327 6.45 6.61 33.51
N LEU A 328 6.79 7.89 33.69
CA LEU A 328 6.54 8.61 34.92
C LEU A 328 5.03 8.82 35.18
N ASN A 329 4.29 9.25 34.17
CA ASN A 329 2.90 9.69 34.32
C ASN A 329 1.87 8.55 34.14
N TYR A 330 2.21 7.49 33.39
CA TYR A 330 1.28 6.43 33.00
C TYR A 330 1.77 5.02 33.37
N ARG A 331 2.72 4.90 34.31
CA ARG A 331 3.35 3.63 34.73
C ARG A 331 2.40 2.45 34.90
N ALA A 332 1.25 2.69 35.55
CA ALA A 332 0.28 1.64 35.87
C ALA A 332 -0.44 1.07 34.63
N ARG A 333 -0.49 1.83 33.53
CA ARG A 333 -1.19 1.48 32.29
C ARG A 333 -0.28 0.87 31.22
N ILE A 334 1.02 1.19 31.28
CA ILE A 334 2.02 0.70 30.31
C ILE A 334 2.04 -0.83 30.17
N PRO A 335 1.90 -1.65 31.23
CA PRO A 335 1.88 -3.10 31.07
C PRO A 335 0.76 -3.62 30.14
N GLU A 336 -0.34 -2.88 30.02
CA GLU A 336 -1.49 -3.21 29.15
C GLU A 336 -1.26 -2.78 27.69
N ILE A 337 -0.23 -1.98 27.41
CA ILE A 337 0.10 -1.44 26.09
C ILE A 337 1.39 -2.09 25.59
N GLU A 338 1.39 -2.51 24.34
CA GLU A 338 2.58 -2.94 23.62
C GLU A 338 3.28 -1.70 23.05
N VAL A 339 4.59 -1.60 23.22
CA VAL A 339 5.35 -0.45 22.74
C VAL A 339 6.34 -0.97 21.70
N GLY A 340 6.04 -0.76 20.42
CA GLY A 340 6.84 -1.24 19.29
C GLY A 340 7.92 -0.24 18.92
N LEU A 341 9.18 -0.66 18.88
CA LEU A 341 10.26 0.17 18.32
C LEU A 341 10.08 0.26 16.81
N THR A 342 9.94 1.48 16.30
CA THR A 342 9.84 1.75 14.87
C THR A 342 11.01 2.59 14.40
N ASP A 343 11.55 2.22 13.24
CA ASP A 343 12.64 2.94 12.56
C ASP A 343 12.10 4.05 11.62
N ASP A 344 10.79 4.31 11.63
CA ASP A 344 10.09 5.20 10.69
C ASP A 344 10.50 6.69 10.79
N TRP A 345 11.30 7.09 11.80
CA TRP A 345 11.61 8.50 12.08
C TRP A 345 12.94 8.95 11.48
N LYS A 346 13.00 9.10 10.16
CA LYS A 346 14.15 9.77 9.53
C LYS A 346 13.93 11.24 9.18
N PHE A 347 12.71 11.74 8.98
CA PHE A 347 12.50 13.14 8.57
C PHE A 347 11.10 13.66 8.93
N LEU A 348 10.99 14.30 10.09
CA LEU A 348 10.00 15.36 10.34
C LEU A 348 10.71 16.60 10.85
#